data_AF-A0A9Q1LSX1-F1
#
_entry.id   AF-A0A9Q1LSX1-F1
#
_cell.length_a   1.000
_cell.length_b   1.000
_cell.length_c   1.000
_cell.angle_alpha   90.00
_cell.angle_beta   90.00
_cell.angle_gamma   90.00
#
_symmetry.space_group_name_H-M   'P 1'
#
loop_
_entity.id
_entity.type
_entity.pdbx_description
1 polymer ?
#
loop_
_entity_poly.entity_id
_entity_poly.type
_entity_poly.pdbx_seq_one_letter_code
_entity_poly.pdbx_strand_id
1 'polypeptide(L)'
;MDQNKLIKRIAHRDIERQRRQKMATLYASLGSHLPLQYIKGKRSVSDHMEQALNYIRHLKNNIKELETKRDEMRILDHSSNEDNNNIGQKYNLAEYVTVNKCQDGVEILIKNKFGKEGLQLSRVPEELMKRKLNVVTVGIQLL
;
A
#
# COMPACT_ATOMS: atom_id res chain seq x y z
N MET A 1 36.32 57.14 -1.46
CA MET A 1 35.92 55.74 -1.16
C MET A 1 35.48 55.12 -2.47
N ASP A 2 36.14 54.05 -2.92
CA ASP A 2 36.02 53.55 -4.30
C ASP A 2 34.67 52.83 -4.54
N GLN A 3 33.81 53.42 -5.38
CA GLN A 3 32.45 52.93 -5.68
C GLN A 3 32.48 51.51 -6.25
N ASN A 4 33.52 51.14 -7.00
CA ASN A 4 33.67 49.80 -7.56
C ASN A 4 33.84 48.73 -6.48
N LYS A 5 34.52 49.04 -5.37
CA LYS A 5 34.68 48.13 -4.24
C LYS A 5 33.34 47.88 -3.53
N LEU A 6 32.49 48.90 -3.43
CA LEU A 6 31.16 48.79 -2.84
C LEU A 6 30.24 47.91 -3.70
N ILE A 7 30.21 48.12 -5.02
CA ILE A 7 29.39 47.35 -5.96
C ILE A 7 29.75 45.86 -5.90
N LYS A 8 31.05 45.52 -5.95
CA LYS A 8 31.51 44.12 -5.84
C LYS A 8 31.07 43.46 -4.53
N ARG A 9 31.14 44.19 -3.41
CA ARG A 9 30.71 43.69 -2.09
C ARG A 9 29.21 43.42 -2.04
N ILE A 10 28.40 44.30 -2.64
CA ILE A 10 26.94 44.11 -2.70
C ILE A 10 26.60 42.90 -3.57
N ALA A 11 27.17 42.81 -4.77
CA ALA A 11 26.95 41.68 -5.68
C ALA A 11 27.31 40.34 -5.02
N HIS A 12 28.46 40.25 -4.35
CA HIS A 12 28.86 39.03 -3.63
C HIS A 12 27.89 38.69 -2.49
N ARG A 13 27.40 39.70 -1.75
CA ARG A 13 26.41 39.51 -0.68
C ARG A 13 25.09 38.97 -1.24
N ASP A 14 24.64 39.47 -2.38
CA ASP A 14 23.39 39.05 -3.01
C ASP A 14 23.48 37.63 -3.57
N ILE A 15 24.61 37.27 -4.19
CA ILE A 15 24.86 35.88 -4.64
C ILE A 15 24.80 34.92 -3.46
N GLU A 16 25.49 35.22 -2.36
CA GLU A 16 25.49 34.35 -1.19
C GLU A 16 24.13 34.32 -0.47
N ARG A 17 23.37 35.43 -0.52
CA ARG A 17 21.98 35.46 -0.04
C ARG A 17 21.10 34.53 -0.87
N GLN A 18 21.17 34.60 -2.20
CA GLN A 18 20.40 33.72 -3.09
C GLN A 18 20.78 32.25 -2.87
N ARG A 19 22.08 31.94 -2.70
CA ARG A 19 22.54 30.59 -2.38
C ARG A 19 21.90 30.05 -1.10
N ARG A 20 21.88 30.86 -0.02
CA ARG A 20 21.26 30.47 1.27
C ARG A 20 19.74 30.35 1.19
N GLN A 21 19.08 31.22 0.43
CA GLN A 21 17.63 31.11 0.19
C GLN A 21 17.29 29.82 -0.54
N LYS A 22 18.04 29.47 -1.60
CA LYS A 22 17.86 28.21 -2.32
C LYS A 22 18.03 27.00 -1.40
N MET A 23 19.07 27.00 -0.55
CA MET A 23 19.29 25.93 0.43
C MET A 23 18.15 25.83 1.45
N ALA A 24 17.66 26.95 1.99
CA ALA A 24 16.54 26.96 2.93
C ALA A 24 15.27 26.34 2.31
N THR A 25 14.97 26.68 1.05
CA THR A 25 13.84 26.09 0.31
C THR A 25 14.00 24.57 0.14
N LEU A 26 15.20 24.09 -0.18
CA LEU A 26 15.45 22.65 -0.30
C LEU A 26 15.28 21.92 1.03
N TYR A 27 15.76 22.48 2.14
CA TYR A 27 15.59 21.87 3.46
C TYR A 27 14.13 21.87 3.92
N ALA A 28 13.39 22.93 3.66
CA ALA A 28 11.95 22.97 3.93
C ALA A 28 11.19 21.90 3.13
N SER A 29 11.53 21.77 1.84
CA SER A 29 10.98 20.72 0.97
C SER A 29 11.33 19.32 1.49
N LEU A 30 12.59 19.08 1.89
CA LEU A 30 12.97 17.80 2.47
C LEU A 30 12.12 17.47 3.70
N GLY A 31 11.96 18.43 4.62
CA GLY A 31 11.16 18.25 5.84
C GLY A 31 9.69 17.93 5.56
N SER A 32 9.09 18.48 4.49
CA SER A 32 7.69 18.21 4.15
C SER A 32 7.43 16.81 3.61
N HIS A 33 8.47 16.10 3.14
CA HIS A 33 8.37 14.71 2.67
C HIS A 33 8.52 13.69 3.80
N LEU A 34 8.89 14.14 5.01
CA LEU A 34 9.11 13.25 6.15
C LEU A 34 7.83 13.11 6.98
N PRO A 35 7.47 11.88 7.40
CA PRO A 35 6.34 11.69 8.30
C PRO A 35 6.58 12.38 9.64
N LEU A 36 5.50 12.83 10.29
CA LEU A 36 5.56 13.59 11.54
C LEU A 36 6.42 12.91 12.63
N GLN A 37 6.35 11.58 12.74
CA GLN A 37 7.13 10.80 13.71
C GLN A 37 8.65 10.95 13.55
N TYR A 38 9.15 11.23 12.35
CA TYR A 38 10.58 11.41 12.06
C TYR A 38 11.05 12.86 12.26
N ILE A 39 10.14 13.85 12.24
CA ILE A 39 10.49 15.28 12.38
C ILE A 39 10.09 15.87 13.74
N LYS A 40 9.22 15.19 14.49
CA LYS A 40 8.72 15.69 15.77
C LYS A 40 9.87 15.88 16.77
N GLY A 41 9.99 17.11 17.29
CA GLY A 41 11.03 17.47 18.26
C GLY A 41 12.43 17.66 17.66
N LYS A 42 12.61 17.47 16.35
CA LYS A 42 13.88 17.71 15.64
C LYS A 42 13.87 19.12 15.08
N ARG A 43 14.82 19.96 15.51
CA ARG A 43 14.82 21.40 15.17
C ARG A 43 15.95 21.77 14.22
N SER A 44 17.01 20.98 14.14
CA SER A 44 18.16 21.30 13.29
C SER A 44 17.98 20.70 11.88
N VAL A 45 18.58 21.36 10.88
CA VAL A 45 18.64 20.84 9.51
C VAL A 45 19.40 19.51 9.48
N SER A 46 20.46 19.37 10.28
CA SER A 46 21.23 18.14 10.38
C SER A 46 20.37 16.99 10.91
N ASP A 47 19.54 17.27 11.92
CA ASP A 47 18.61 16.27 12.47
C ASP A 47 17.64 15.83 11.37
N HIS A 48 17.05 16.78 10.65
CA HIS A 48 16.11 16.47 9.55
C HIS A 48 16.78 15.64 8.45
N MET A 49 18.03 15.95 8.10
CA MET A 49 18.80 15.16 7.13
C MET A 49 19.07 13.73 7.61
N GLU A 50 19.45 13.55 8.87
CA GLU A 50 19.65 12.23 9.46
C GLU A 50 18.33 11.43 9.48
N GLN A 51 17.23 12.07 9.86
CA GLN A 51 15.92 11.42 9.89
C GLN A 51 15.41 11.09 8.49
N ALA A 52 15.77 11.86 7.47
CA ALA A 52 15.52 11.49 6.08
C ALA A 52 16.23 10.19 5.68
N LEU A 53 17.49 10.01 6.10
CA LEU A 53 18.22 8.76 5.85
C LEU A 53 17.56 7.57 6.56
N ASN A 54 17.12 7.76 7.81
CA ASN A 54 16.40 6.74 8.55
C ASN A 54 15.08 6.37 7.86
N TYR A 55 14.33 7.35 7.38
CA TYR A 55 13.08 7.11 6.67
C TYR A 55 13.29 6.39 5.34
N ILE A 56 14.32 6.76 4.56
CA ILE A 56 14.70 6.03 3.34
C ILE A 56 15.00 4.57 3.65
N ARG A 57 15.74 4.29 4.74
CA ARG A 57 16.04 2.92 5.17
C ARG A 57 14.77 2.15 5.53
N HIS A 58 13.87 2.78 6.29
CA HIS A 58 12.58 2.20 6.65
C HIS A 58 11.75 1.85 5.40
N LEU A 59 11.65 2.77 4.44
CA LEU A 59 10.94 2.51 3.17
C LEU A 59 11.56 1.37 2.38
N LYS A 60 12.90 1.29 2.30
CA LYS A 60 13.60 0.18 1.64
C LYS A 60 13.29 -1.17 2.28
N ASN A 61 13.23 -1.24 3.61
CA ASN A 61 12.88 -2.47 4.32
C ASN A 61 11.41 -2.84 4.09
N ASN A 62 10.50 -1.87 4.17
CA ASN A 62 9.08 -2.10 3.91
C ASN A 62 8.83 -2.63 2.48
N ILE A 63 9.53 -2.11 1.48
CA ILE A 63 9.46 -2.64 0.11
C ILE A 63 9.87 -4.11 0.07
N LYS A 64 11.00 -4.48 0.69
CA LYS A 64 11.46 -5.87 0.73
C LYS A 64 10.47 -6.79 1.44
N GLU A 65 9.92 -6.36 2.57
CA GLU A 65 8.91 -7.14 3.30
C GLU A 65 7.66 -7.37 2.46
N LEU A 66 7.20 -6.35 1.73
CA LEU A 66 6.05 -6.46 0.82
C LEU A 66 6.36 -7.36 -0.38
N GLU A 67 7.57 -7.32 -0.92
CA GLU A 67 8.04 -8.22 -1.98
C GLU A 67 8.04 -9.67 -1.49
N THR A 68 8.61 -9.95 -0.32
CA THR A 68 8.61 -11.29 0.28
C THR A 68 7.18 -11.81 0.47
N LYS A 69 6.28 -11.01 1.05
CA LYS A 69 4.86 -11.39 1.22
C LYS A 69 4.18 -11.70 -0.11
N ARG A 70 4.44 -10.89 -1.15
CA ARG A 70 3.90 -11.12 -2.49
C ARG A 70 4.39 -12.45 -3.06
N ASP A 71 5.69 -12.72 -2.91
CA ASP A 71 6.31 -13.92 -3.48
C ASP A 71 5.86 -15.19 -2.74
N GLU A 72 5.69 -15.13 -1.42
CA GLU A 72 5.08 -16.21 -0.62
C GLU A 72 3.66 -16.56 -1.08
N MET A 73 2.82 -15.55 -1.31
CA MET A 73 1.46 -15.77 -1.84
C MET A 73 1.50 -16.39 -3.24
N ARG A 74 2.41 -15.96 -4.10
CA ARG A 74 2.59 -16.53 -5.44
C ARG A 74 3.03 -17.99 -5.41
N ILE A 75 3.87 -18.38 -4.45
CA ILE A 75 4.27 -19.79 -4.26
C ILE A 75 3.08 -20.62 -3.79
N LEU A 76 2.25 -20.12 -2.86
CA LEU A 76 1.05 -20.82 -2.41
C LEU A 76 0.06 -21.07 -3.56
N ASP A 77 -0.12 -20.08 -4.43
CA ASP A 77 -0.97 -20.21 -5.63
C ASP A 77 -0.43 -21.28 -6.60
N HIS A 78 0.91 -21.38 -6.77
CA HIS A 78 1.52 -22.41 -7.63
C HIS A 78 1.60 -23.81 -6.99
N SER A 79 1.81 -23.91 -5.67
CA SER A 79 1.83 -25.17 -4.91
C SER A 79 0.46 -25.87 -4.89
N SER A 80 -0.63 -25.12 -4.98
CA SER A 80 -1.99 -25.68 -5.04
C SER A 80 -2.31 -26.42 -6.36
N ASN A 81 -1.42 -26.32 -7.37
CA ASN A 81 -1.58 -26.92 -8.68
C ASN A 81 -0.76 -28.21 -8.91
N GLU A 82 0.23 -28.56 -8.06
CA GLU A 82 1.12 -29.70 -8.35
C GLU A 82 0.95 -30.95 -7.46
N ASP A 83 0.23 -30.89 -6.33
CA ASP A 83 -0.04 -32.09 -5.52
C ASP A 83 -1.53 -32.46 -5.52
N ASN A 84 -1.95 -33.25 -6.50
CA ASN A 84 -3.20 -34.01 -6.47
C ASN A 84 -2.89 -35.51 -6.47
N ASN A 85 -2.26 -35.99 -5.40
CA ASN A 85 -2.28 -37.39 -4.99
C ASN A 85 -2.23 -37.46 -3.46
N ASN A 86 -3.28 -36.96 -2.78
CA ASN A 86 -3.80 -37.61 -1.56
C ASN A 86 -5.11 -36.98 -1.07
N ILE A 87 -6.05 -37.89 -0.81
CA ILE A 87 -7.33 -37.80 -0.10
C ILE A 87 -7.51 -36.54 0.76
N GLY A 88 -8.13 -35.54 0.16
CA GLY A 88 -8.84 -34.46 0.82
C GLY A 88 -9.84 -33.99 -0.21
N GLN A 89 -11.14 -34.05 0.10
CA GLN A 89 -12.19 -33.66 -0.82
C GLN A 89 -11.98 -32.21 -1.26
N LYS A 90 -11.26 -32.02 -2.37
CA LYS A 90 -11.13 -30.77 -3.10
C LYS A 90 -12.49 -30.58 -3.73
N TYR A 91 -13.44 -30.03 -2.97
CA TYR A 91 -14.71 -29.59 -3.53
C TYR A 91 -14.32 -28.72 -4.73
N ASN A 92 -14.76 -29.09 -5.92
CA ASN A 92 -14.48 -28.37 -7.14
C ASN A 92 -15.25 -27.04 -7.03
N LEU A 93 -14.71 -26.08 -6.28
CA LEU A 93 -15.42 -24.87 -5.85
C LEU A 93 -15.81 -24.02 -7.06
N ALA A 94 -15.08 -24.16 -8.18
CA ALA A 94 -15.40 -23.58 -9.47
C ALA A 94 -16.76 -24.03 -10.03
N GLU A 95 -17.25 -25.21 -9.65
CA GLU A 95 -18.59 -25.68 -10.01
C GLU A 95 -19.69 -25.00 -9.17
N TYR A 96 -19.38 -24.58 -7.95
CA TYR A 96 -20.35 -24.06 -6.98
C TYR A 96 -20.33 -22.54 -6.82
N VAL A 97 -19.22 -21.85 -7.14
CA VAL A 97 -19.07 -20.41 -6.93
C VAL A 97 -18.43 -19.75 -8.16
N THR A 98 -19.05 -18.68 -8.65
CA THR A 98 -18.54 -17.85 -9.74
C THR A 98 -18.49 -16.39 -9.29
N VAL A 99 -17.41 -15.68 -9.64
CA VAL A 99 -17.20 -14.29 -9.26
C VAL A 99 -17.09 -13.44 -10.52
N ASN A 100 -18.05 -12.54 -10.73
CA ASN A 100 -18.11 -11.64 -11.87
C ASN A 100 -17.73 -10.22 -11.45
N LYS A 101 -17.06 -9.49 -12.34
CA LYS A 101 -16.83 -8.06 -12.17
C LYS A 101 -18.06 -7.28 -12.66
N CYS A 102 -18.49 -6.30 -11.87
CA CYS A 102 -19.54 -5.36 -12.24
C CYS A 102 -18.98 -3.94 -12.29
N GLN A 103 -19.75 -3.00 -12.84
CA GLN A 103 -19.32 -1.61 -13.02
C GLN A 103 -18.89 -0.94 -11.71
N ASP A 104 -19.59 -1.22 -10.61
CA ASP A 104 -19.33 -0.65 -9.27
C ASP A 104 -19.07 -1.72 -8.19
N GLY A 105 -18.58 -2.91 -8.56
CA GLY A 105 -18.28 -3.93 -7.55
C GLY A 105 -18.07 -5.34 -8.09
N VAL A 106 -18.45 -6.31 -7.26
CA VAL A 106 -18.25 -7.74 -7.50
C VAL A 106 -19.57 -8.46 -7.26
N GLU A 107 -19.98 -9.29 -8.22
CA GLU A 107 -21.12 -10.20 -8.09
C GLU A 107 -20.59 -11.61 -7.78
N ILE A 108 -21.16 -12.25 -6.76
CA ILE A 108 -20.82 -13.61 -6.34
C ILE A 108 -22.04 -14.50 -6.57
N LEU A 109 -21.97 -15.37 -7.57
CA LEU A 109 -22.98 -16.37 -7.85
C LEU A 109 -22.62 -17.68 -7.14
N ILE A 110 -23.53 -18.19 -6.31
CA ILE A 110 -23.33 -19.46 -5.60
C ILE A 110 -24.40 -20.45 -6.06
N LYS A 111 -23.99 -21.48 -6.81
CA LYS A 111 -24.83 -22.62 -7.17
C LYS A 111 -24.87 -23.55 -5.97
N ASN A 112 -26.03 -23.62 -5.31
CA ASN A 112 -26.19 -24.48 -4.14
C ASN A 112 -27.14 -25.64 -4.43
N LYS A 113 -26.78 -26.85 -3.98
CA LYS A 113 -27.67 -28.02 -4.02
C LYS A 113 -28.51 -28.04 -2.75
N PHE A 114 -29.79 -28.35 -2.86
CA PHE A 114 -30.63 -28.60 -1.68
C PHE A 114 -30.29 -29.96 -1.06
N GLY A 115 -30.07 -30.00 0.27
CA GLY A 115 -29.81 -31.23 1.03
C GLY A 115 -28.47 -31.25 1.76
N LYS A 116 -28.02 -32.45 2.19
CA LYS A 116 -26.79 -32.65 3.00
C LYS A 116 -25.49 -32.33 2.24
N GLU A 117 -25.55 -32.15 0.93
CA GLU A 117 -24.42 -31.89 0.04
C GLU A 117 -24.29 -30.40 -0.36
N GLY A 118 -25.17 -29.54 0.19
CA GLY A 118 -25.17 -28.10 -0.09
C GLY A 118 -24.21 -27.28 0.78
N LEU A 119 -23.81 -26.12 0.25
CA LEU A 119 -23.06 -25.10 0.98
C LEU A 119 -23.95 -24.43 2.05
N GLN A 120 -23.38 -24.19 3.23
CA GLN A 120 -24.03 -23.39 4.28
C GLN A 120 -23.99 -21.91 3.91
N LEU A 121 -25.00 -21.44 3.17
CA LEU A 121 -25.09 -20.05 2.70
C LEU A 121 -25.13 -19.03 3.84
N SER A 122 -25.58 -19.42 5.04
CA SER A 122 -25.60 -18.55 6.22
C SER A 122 -24.21 -18.03 6.62
N ARG A 123 -23.14 -18.78 6.33
CA ARG A 123 -21.76 -18.36 6.63
C ARG A 123 -21.19 -17.37 5.62
N VAL A 124 -21.76 -17.29 4.42
CA VAL A 124 -21.21 -16.43 3.35
C VAL A 124 -21.27 -14.94 3.73
N PRO A 125 -22.41 -14.38 4.20
CA PRO A 125 -22.45 -13.00 4.65
C PRO A 125 -21.51 -12.72 5.83
N GLU A 126 -21.38 -13.68 6.76
CA GLU A 126 -20.49 -13.54 7.93
C GLU A 126 -19.03 -13.38 7.50
N GLU A 127 -18.56 -14.18 6.54
CA GLU A 127 -17.19 -14.10 6.02
C GLU A 127 -16.95 -12.82 5.21
N LEU A 128 -17.95 -12.34 4.45
CA LEU A 128 -17.85 -11.07 3.74
C LEU A 128 -17.72 -9.90 4.71
N MET A 129 -18.50 -9.90 5.80
CA MET A 129 -18.41 -8.89 6.85
C MET A 129 -17.07 -8.91 7.59
N LYS A 130 -16.54 -10.10 7.92
CA LYS A 130 -15.19 -10.24 8.53
C LYS A 130 -14.10 -9.60 7.67
N ARG A 131 -14.24 -9.67 6.34
CA ARG A 131 -13.31 -9.09 5.36
C ARG A 131 -13.59 -7.62 5.04
N LYS A 132 -14.57 -6.99 5.71
CA LYS A 132 -15.01 -5.61 5.47
C LYS A 132 -15.51 -5.37 4.05
N LEU A 133 -16.10 -6.39 3.42
CA LEU A 133 -16.78 -6.27 2.13
C LEU A 133 -18.23 -5.90 2.38
N ASN A 134 -18.70 -4.82 1.74
CA ASN A 134 -20.08 -4.38 1.88
C ASN A 134 -21.00 -5.21 1.00
N VAL A 135 -22.09 -5.74 1.56
CA VAL A 135 -23.10 -6.51 0.83
C VAL A 135 -24.24 -5.57 0.45
N VAL A 136 -24.37 -5.27 -0.84
CA VAL A 136 -25.37 -4.30 -1.34
C VAL A 136 -26.72 -4.99 -1.59
N THR A 137 -26.68 -6.15 -2.25
CA THR A 137 -27.89 -6.90 -2.64
C THR A 137 -27.64 -8.39 -2.49
N VAL A 138 -28.65 -9.13 -2.01
CA VAL A 138 -28.67 -10.60 -2.00
C VAL A 138 -29.93 -11.07 -2.71
N GLY A 139 -29.77 -11.92 -3.71
CA GLY A 139 -30.87 -12.54 -4.45
C GLY A 139 -30.79 -14.05 -4.39
N ILE A 140 -31.95 -14.71 -4.35
CA ILE A 140 -32.07 -16.17 -4.46
C ILE A 140 -32.88 -16.45 -5.71
N GLN A 141 -32.30 -17.21 -6.64
CA GLN A 141 -33.00 -17.70 -7.82
C GLN A 141 -33.22 -19.21 -7.66
N LEU A 142 -34.48 -19.64 -7.63
CA LEU A 142 -34.83 -21.05 -7.73
C LEU A 142 -34.95 -21.40 -9.21
N LEU A 143 -34.26 -22.46 -9.64
CA LEU A 143 -34.43 -23.10 -10.95
C LEU A 143 -35.34 -24.32 -10.82
#